data_AF-A0AA95HLQ0-F1
#
_entry.id   AF-A0AA95HLQ0-F1
#
_cell.length_a   1.000
_cell.length_b   1.000
_cell.length_c   1.000
_cell.angle_alpha   90.00
_cell.angle_beta   90.00
_cell.angle_gamma   90.00
#
_symmetry.space_group_name_H-M   'P 1'
#
loop_
_entity.id
_entity.type
_entity.pdbx_description
1 polymer ?
#
loop_
_entity_poly.entity_id
_entity_poly.type
_entity_poly.pdbx_seq_one_letter_code
_entity_poly.pdbx_strand_id
1 'polypeptide(L)'
;MGNFYREGVTDAVEPTEVNDHDFPSYGNGQVIPHGIYDLARNEAALHLNTSHDTTEFACESLGLWWREQGKPNYPEADELLVLCDGGGSNSSSAYLFKQDLQALADSLNLTIRIAHYPPYCSKYNPIEHRLFPHVTRACRGVPLETVETAKHYMAKTETTTGLKVAVRIISKVFETGRKYTQAFKDNMTIQFDDFLPKWNYSAVPQSP
;
A
#
# COMPACT_ATOMS: atom_id res chain seq x y z
N MET A 1 -7.18 10.66 11.54
CA MET A 1 -7.92 9.91 12.57
C MET A 1 -8.49 10.92 13.55
N GLY A 2 -9.67 10.66 14.10
CA GLY A 2 -10.35 11.57 15.03
C GLY A 2 -11.86 11.38 14.99
N ASN A 3 -12.55 12.13 15.85
CA ASN A 3 -14.00 12.13 15.93
C ASN A 3 -14.61 13.02 14.84
N PHE A 4 -14.59 12.52 13.60
CA PHE A 4 -14.94 13.26 12.40
C PHE A 4 -16.09 12.62 11.63
N TYR A 5 -16.95 13.46 11.06
CA TYR A 5 -18.11 13.03 10.29
C TYR A 5 -17.71 12.19 9.08
N ARG A 6 -18.40 11.05 8.92
CA ARG A 6 -18.32 10.23 7.72
C ARG A 6 -19.74 9.88 7.30
N GLU A 7 -20.05 10.08 6.03
CA GLU A 7 -21.38 9.80 5.50
C GLU A 7 -21.79 8.33 5.71
N GLY A 8 -22.84 8.10 6.49
CA GLY A 8 -23.39 6.78 6.77
C GLY A 8 -24.30 6.77 7.99
N VAL A 9 -24.82 5.59 8.31
CA VAL A 9 -25.67 5.33 9.49
C VAL A 9 -25.10 4.12 10.21
N THR A 10 -25.08 4.17 11.53
CA THR A 10 -24.69 3.07 12.40
C THR A 10 -25.89 2.59 13.21
N ASP A 11 -25.89 1.31 13.57
CA ASP A 11 -26.88 0.76 14.51
C ASP A 11 -26.48 1.17 15.94
N ALA A 12 -26.83 2.40 16.32
CA ALA A 12 -26.58 2.96 17.64
C ALA A 12 -27.89 3.33 18.35
N VAL A 13 -27.91 3.24 19.68
CA VAL A 13 -29.08 3.61 20.50
C VAL A 13 -29.33 5.13 20.47
N GLU A 14 -28.26 5.91 20.35
CA GLU A 14 -28.30 7.38 20.29
C GLU A 14 -27.40 7.88 19.14
N PRO A 15 -27.65 9.09 18.58
CA PRO A 15 -26.79 9.69 17.57
C PRO A 15 -25.35 9.83 18.06
N THR A 16 -24.38 9.47 17.22
CA THR A 16 -22.97 9.73 17.50
C THR A 16 -22.65 11.19 17.20
N GLU A 17 -22.28 11.96 18.21
CA GLU A 17 -21.81 13.33 18.04
C GLU A 17 -20.40 13.34 17.43
N VAL A 18 -20.25 14.00 16.28
CA VAL A 18 -19.01 14.03 15.49
C VAL A 18 -18.74 15.46 15.01
N ASN A 19 -17.47 15.80 14.77
CA ASN A 19 -17.12 17.07 14.15
C ASN A 19 -17.43 17.03 12.64
N ASP A 20 -18.09 18.06 12.11
CA ASP A 20 -18.45 18.14 10.69
C ASP A 20 -17.25 18.49 9.77
N HIS A 21 -16.16 19.02 10.34
CA HIS A 21 -14.94 19.37 9.62
C HIS A 21 -13.71 18.58 10.10
N ASP A 22 -12.93 18.06 9.15
CA ASP A 22 -11.68 17.33 9.38
C ASP A 22 -10.49 18.30 9.51
N PHE A 23 -10.36 18.95 10.67
CA PHE A 23 -9.19 19.78 10.97
C PHE A 23 -8.06 18.93 11.60
N PRO A 24 -6.83 18.92 11.04
CA PRO A 24 -5.73 18.12 11.58
C PRO A 24 -5.44 18.36 13.07
N SER A 25 -5.63 19.59 13.57
CA SER A 25 -5.42 19.96 14.98
C SER A 25 -6.43 19.34 15.96
N TYR A 26 -7.56 18.84 15.46
CA TYR A 26 -8.59 18.16 16.25
C TYR A 26 -8.54 16.64 16.09
N GLY A 27 -7.56 16.12 15.34
CA GLY A 27 -7.36 14.69 15.12
C GLY A 27 -6.39 14.07 16.12
N ASN A 28 -6.53 12.77 16.33
CA ASN A 28 -5.65 11.97 17.18
C ASN A 28 -4.39 11.46 16.41
N GLY A 29 -4.03 12.14 15.33
CA GLY A 29 -2.98 11.73 14.38
C GLY A 29 -3.53 11.24 13.04
N GLN A 30 -2.62 10.70 12.21
CA GLN A 30 -2.93 10.24 10.85
C GLN A 30 -2.78 8.72 10.74
N VAL A 31 -3.70 8.09 10.02
CA VAL A 31 -3.54 6.71 9.55
C VAL A 31 -3.23 6.77 8.07
N ILE A 32 -2.18 6.06 7.67
CA ILE A 32 -1.70 6.00 6.29
C ILE A 32 -1.86 4.55 5.84
N PRO A 33 -2.87 4.26 4.99
CA PRO A 33 -3.06 2.94 4.43
C PRO A 33 -2.17 2.74 3.19
N HIS A 34 -1.60 1.54 3.06
CA HIS A 34 -1.02 1.04 1.81
C HIS A 34 -1.70 -0.26 1.42
N GLY A 35 -2.25 -0.30 0.20
CA GLY A 35 -3.04 -1.42 -0.29
C GLY A 35 -2.31 -2.25 -1.33
N ILE A 36 -2.40 -3.57 -1.20
CA ILE A 36 -1.96 -4.54 -2.21
C ILE A 36 -3.19 -5.36 -2.59
N TYR A 37 -3.46 -5.48 -3.89
CA TYR A 37 -4.61 -6.18 -4.40
C TYR A 37 -4.19 -7.28 -5.37
N ASP A 38 -4.45 -8.52 -4.98
CA ASP A 38 -4.22 -9.71 -5.80
C ASP A 38 -5.42 -9.92 -6.73
N LEU A 39 -5.18 -9.66 -8.02
CA LEU A 39 -6.21 -9.77 -9.07
C LEU A 39 -6.66 -11.21 -9.31
N ALA A 40 -5.76 -12.18 -9.16
CA ALA A 40 -6.03 -13.58 -9.47
C ALA A 40 -6.91 -14.23 -8.39
N ARG A 41 -6.71 -13.83 -7.13
CA ARG A 41 -7.43 -14.39 -5.99
C ARG A 41 -8.59 -13.54 -5.49
N ASN A 42 -8.70 -12.29 -5.96
CA ASN A 42 -9.64 -11.31 -5.43
C ASN A 42 -9.44 -11.11 -3.91
N GLU A 43 -8.18 -11.07 -3.48
CA GLU A 43 -7.76 -10.89 -2.09
C GLU A 43 -6.96 -9.58 -1.97
N ALA A 44 -7.03 -8.91 -0.83
CA ALA A 44 -6.27 -7.68 -0.59
C ALA A 44 -5.60 -7.68 0.78
N ALA A 45 -4.46 -7.00 0.86
CA ALA A 45 -3.83 -6.61 2.11
C ALA A 45 -3.88 -5.09 2.25
N LEU A 46 -4.26 -4.62 3.44
CA LEU A 46 -4.11 -3.23 3.86
C LEU A 46 -3.12 -3.17 5.03
N HIS A 47 -2.06 -2.40 4.84
CA HIS A 47 -1.08 -2.11 5.88
C HIS A 47 -1.31 -0.68 6.36
N LEU A 48 -1.49 -0.51 7.66
CA LEU A 48 -1.72 0.79 8.29
C LEU A 48 -0.46 1.21 9.03
N ASN A 49 0.03 2.41 8.76
CA ASN A 49 1.04 3.07 9.60
C ASN A 49 0.52 4.41 10.13
N THR A 50 1.21 4.95 11.13
CA THR A 50 0.89 6.25 11.75
C THR A 50 2.03 7.26 11.67
N SER A 51 3.06 6.99 10.88
CA SER A 51 4.18 7.89 10.65
C SER A 51 4.06 8.60 9.30
N HIS A 52 4.53 7.97 8.22
CA HIS A 52 4.72 8.62 6.92
C HIS A 52 4.57 7.64 5.76
N ASP A 53 4.09 8.15 4.63
CA ASP A 53 4.09 7.43 3.35
C ASP A 53 5.47 7.57 2.69
N THR A 54 6.26 6.51 2.73
CA THR A 54 7.65 6.49 2.23
C THR A 54 7.89 5.28 1.34
N THR A 55 8.95 5.34 0.53
CA THR A 55 9.44 4.22 -0.29
C THR A 55 9.68 2.95 0.53
N GLU A 56 10.18 3.14 1.75
CA GLU A 56 10.39 2.08 2.73
C GLU A 56 9.08 1.46 3.22
N PHE A 57 8.06 2.27 3.49
CA PHE A 57 6.75 1.77 3.89
C PHE A 57 6.08 0.98 2.77
N ALA A 58 6.19 1.44 1.52
CA ALA A 58 5.70 0.71 0.35
C ALA A 58 6.40 -0.65 0.21
N CYS A 59 7.73 -0.71 0.32
CA CYS A 59 8.49 -1.95 0.21
C CYS A 59 8.27 -2.89 1.41
N GLU A 60 8.16 -2.35 2.64
CA GLU A 60 7.82 -3.13 3.83
C GLU A 60 6.43 -3.77 3.69
N SER A 61 5.46 -3.00 3.20
CA SER A 61 4.11 -3.47 2.92
C SER A 61 4.09 -4.60 1.88
N LEU A 62 4.86 -4.46 0.79
CA LEU A 62 4.99 -5.48 -0.24
C LEU A 62 5.65 -6.76 0.30
N GLY A 63 6.74 -6.61 1.06
CA GLY A 63 7.41 -7.72 1.70
C GLY A 63 6.54 -8.45 2.72
N LEU A 64 5.77 -7.71 3.52
CA LEU A 64 4.86 -8.30 4.50
C LEU A 64 3.73 -9.08 3.82
N TRP A 65 3.11 -8.52 2.78
CA TRP A 65 2.12 -9.25 1.97
C TRP A 65 2.72 -10.51 1.35
N TRP A 66 3.93 -10.41 0.77
CA TRP A 66 4.58 -11.57 0.18
C TRP A 66 4.79 -12.68 1.21
N ARG A 67 5.32 -12.36 2.39
CA ARG A 67 5.57 -13.36 3.44
C ARG A 67 4.29 -14.00 3.99
N GLU A 68 3.24 -13.20 4.22
CA GLU A 68 2.01 -13.71 4.85
C GLU A 68 1.04 -14.37 3.86
N GLN A 69 1.00 -13.92 2.62
CA GLN A 69 -0.02 -14.30 1.64
C GLN A 69 0.58 -14.72 0.31
N GLY A 70 1.49 -13.92 -0.26
CA GLY A 70 2.09 -14.19 -1.57
C GLY A 70 2.79 -15.55 -1.65
N LYS A 71 3.81 -15.80 -0.83
CA LYS A 71 4.59 -17.04 -0.82
C LYS A 71 3.76 -18.29 -0.48
N PRO A 72 2.84 -18.26 0.52
CA PRO A 72 1.93 -19.37 0.74
C PRO A 72 0.99 -19.67 -0.44
N ASN A 73 0.48 -18.63 -1.11
CA ASN A 73 -0.45 -18.78 -2.25
C ASN A 73 0.27 -19.14 -3.56
N TYR A 74 1.53 -18.73 -3.72
CA TYR A 74 2.36 -18.91 -4.90
C TYR A 74 3.74 -19.47 -4.52
N PRO A 75 3.82 -20.72 -4.03
CA PRO A 75 5.05 -21.29 -3.46
C PRO A 75 6.18 -21.43 -4.49
N GLU A 76 5.85 -21.62 -5.76
CA GLU A 76 6.82 -21.82 -6.86
C GLU A 76 7.19 -20.54 -7.59
N ALA A 77 6.57 -19.40 -7.25
CA ALA A 77 6.86 -18.14 -7.91
C ALA A 77 8.25 -17.61 -7.51
N ASP A 78 9.01 -17.24 -8.55
CA ASP A 78 10.33 -16.62 -8.54
C ASP A 78 10.30 -15.14 -8.99
N GLU A 79 9.18 -14.72 -9.60
CA GLU A 79 8.93 -13.34 -10.01
C GLU A 79 7.59 -12.80 -9.52
N LEU A 80 7.54 -11.49 -9.26
CA LEU A 80 6.35 -10.73 -8.90
C LEU A 80 6.18 -9.52 -9.83
N LEU A 81 5.02 -9.44 -10.49
CA LEU A 81 4.61 -8.25 -11.23
C LEU A 81 3.76 -7.33 -10.34
N VAL A 82 4.24 -6.12 -10.11
CA VAL A 82 3.53 -5.08 -9.37
C VAL A 82 3.05 -4.01 -10.33
N LEU A 83 1.73 -3.83 -10.38
CA LEU A 83 1.08 -2.74 -11.08
C LEU A 83 0.80 -1.61 -10.09
N CYS A 84 1.41 -0.45 -10.28
CA CYS A 84 1.18 0.68 -9.39
C CYS A 84 1.18 2.01 -10.14
N ASP A 85 0.61 3.05 -9.54
CA ASP A 85 0.77 4.39 -10.07
C ASP A 85 2.23 4.87 -9.88
N GLY A 86 2.56 6.03 -10.44
CA GLY A 86 3.91 6.61 -10.35
C GLY A 86 4.03 7.75 -9.34
N GLY A 87 3.16 7.81 -8.32
CA GLY A 87 3.08 8.90 -7.35
C GLY A 87 3.91 8.65 -6.08
N GLY A 88 4.15 9.70 -5.30
CA GLY A 88 4.60 9.61 -3.89
C GLY A 88 5.75 8.62 -3.61
N SER A 89 5.45 7.62 -2.77
CA SER A 89 6.37 6.61 -2.25
C SER A 89 6.81 5.54 -3.26
N ASN A 90 6.19 5.48 -4.43
CA ASN A 90 6.47 4.52 -5.50
C ASN A 90 6.73 5.24 -6.83
N SER A 91 7.36 6.42 -6.80
CA SER A 91 7.63 7.17 -8.02
C SER A 91 8.57 6.43 -8.98
N SER A 92 8.15 6.35 -10.25
CA SER A 92 8.92 5.76 -11.35
C SER A 92 10.28 6.45 -11.61
N SER A 93 10.43 7.71 -11.24
CA SER A 93 11.68 8.48 -11.43
C SER A 93 12.56 8.53 -10.18
N ALA A 94 12.06 8.08 -9.02
CA ALA A 94 12.79 8.14 -7.77
C ALA A 94 13.81 6.99 -7.65
N TYR A 95 15.09 7.32 -7.52
CA TYR A 95 16.14 6.34 -7.24
C TYR A 95 16.00 5.70 -5.86
N LEU A 96 15.45 6.43 -4.88
CA LEU A 96 15.24 5.88 -3.54
C LEU A 96 14.26 4.70 -3.56
N PHE A 97 13.18 4.80 -4.33
CA PHE A 97 12.24 3.70 -4.49
C PHE A 97 12.92 2.46 -5.10
N LYS A 98 13.73 2.65 -6.14
CA LYS A 98 14.54 1.58 -6.75
C LYS A 98 15.53 0.96 -5.77
N GLN A 99 16.13 1.76 -4.89
CA GLN A 99 17.06 1.26 -3.87
C GLN A 99 16.34 0.39 -2.85
N ASP A 100 15.22 0.85 -2.31
CA ASP A 100 14.44 0.08 -1.33
C ASP A 100 13.84 -1.17 -1.99
N LEU A 101 13.44 -1.09 -3.27
CA LEU A 101 12.93 -2.21 -4.04
C LEU A 101 14.01 -3.27 -4.29
N GLN A 102 15.25 -2.85 -4.64
CA GLN A 102 16.37 -3.77 -4.82
C GLN A 102 16.67 -4.51 -3.51
N ALA A 103 16.75 -3.78 -2.39
CA ALA A 103 16.95 -4.39 -1.07
C ALA A 103 15.83 -5.38 -0.71
N LEU A 104 14.58 -5.08 -1.07
CA LEU A 104 13.47 -6.00 -0.90
C LEU A 104 13.64 -7.26 -1.76
N ALA A 105 13.92 -7.10 -3.06
CA ALA A 105 14.13 -8.22 -3.99
C ALA A 105 15.23 -9.16 -3.48
N ASP A 106 16.37 -8.59 -3.05
CA ASP A 106 17.48 -9.34 -2.45
C ASP A 106 17.03 -10.10 -1.19
N SER A 107 16.30 -9.42 -0.28
CA SER A 107 15.85 -10.03 0.98
C SER A 107 14.84 -11.18 0.80
N LEU A 108 14.04 -11.11 -0.26
CA LEU A 108 13.03 -12.12 -0.59
C LEU A 108 13.57 -13.21 -1.52
N ASN A 109 14.75 -13.00 -2.11
CA ASN A 109 15.27 -13.76 -3.24
C ASN A 109 14.19 -13.93 -4.34
N LEU A 110 13.58 -12.81 -4.72
CA LEU A 110 12.43 -12.75 -5.63
C LEU A 110 12.63 -11.60 -6.61
N THR A 111 12.50 -11.85 -7.92
CA THR A 111 12.51 -10.77 -8.91
C THR A 111 11.23 -9.96 -8.78
N ILE A 112 11.33 -8.64 -8.62
CA ILE A 112 10.17 -7.76 -8.54
C ILE A 112 10.17 -6.82 -9.74
N ARG A 113 9.23 -7.05 -10.67
CA ARG A 113 9.00 -6.17 -11.81
C ARG A 113 7.91 -5.16 -11.48
N ILE A 114 8.24 -3.88 -11.62
CA ILE A 114 7.29 -2.78 -11.51
C ILE A 114 6.83 -2.39 -12.90
N ALA A 115 5.52 -2.25 -13.08
CA ALA A 115 4.93 -1.63 -14.25
C ALA A 115 4.03 -0.47 -13.82
N HIS A 116 4.49 0.76 -14.10
CA HIS A 116 3.77 1.95 -13.69
C HIS A 116 2.63 2.30 -14.66
N TYR A 117 1.47 2.66 -14.12
CA TYR A 117 0.47 3.39 -14.90
C TYR A 117 1.01 4.78 -15.25
N PRO A 118 0.89 5.22 -16.51
CA PRO A 118 1.28 6.57 -16.90
C PRO A 118 0.53 7.65 -16.09
N PRO A 119 1.03 8.88 -16.03
CA PRO A 119 0.31 10.00 -15.41
C PRO A 119 -1.14 10.09 -15.92
N TYR A 120 -2.08 10.36 -15.01
CA TYR A 120 -3.53 10.43 -15.28
C TYR A 120 -4.20 9.11 -15.70
N CYS A 121 -3.50 7.98 -15.58
CA CYS A 121 -4.02 6.65 -15.89
C CYS A 121 -4.25 5.78 -14.64
N SER A 122 -4.10 6.30 -13.42
CA SER A 122 -4.36 5.56 -12.17
C SER A 122 -5.79 5.02 -12.07
N LYS A 123 -6.77 5.65 -12.73
CA LYS A 123 -8.15 5.14 -12.83
C LYS A 123 -8.26 3.72 -13.40
N TYR A 124 -7.28 3.30 -14.20
CA TYR A 124 -7.23 1.95 -14.76
C TYR A 124 -6.61 0.93 -13.80
N ASN A 125 -6.00 1.38 -12.71
CA ASN A 125 -5.55 0.49 -11.65
C ASN A 125 -6.75 -0.17 -10.98
N PRO A 126 -6.88 -1.50 -11.02
CA PRO A 126 -8.04 -2.20 -10.48
C PRO A 126 -8.29 -1.92 -8.99
N ILE A 127 -7.24 -1.65 -8.20
CA ILE A 127 -7.37 -1.38 -6.77
C ILE A 127 -8.27 -0.17 -6.47
N GLU A 128 -8.28 0.83 -7.34
CA GLU A 128 -9.05 2.08 -7.21
C GLU A 128 -10.57 1.86 -7.29
N HIS A 129 -11.00 0.81 -7.99
CA HIS A 129 -12.42 0.54 -8.21
C HIS A 129 -12.88 -0.84 -7.71
N ARG A 130 -11.96 -1.73 -7.34
CA ARG A 130 -12.25 -3.07 -6.81
C ARG A 130 -11.92 -3.25 -5.32
N LEU A 131 -11.08 -2.39 -4.74
CA LEU A 131 -10.75 -2.43 -3.31
C LEU A 131 -11.23 -1.19 -2.57
N PHE A 132 -10.66 -0.02 -2.87
CA PHE A 132 -10.84 1.19 -2.06
C PHE A 132 -12.30 1.67 -1.90
N PRO A 133 -13.19 1.56 -2.89
CA PRO A 133 -14.60 1.90 -2.70
C PRO A 133 -15.29 1.01 -1.66
N HIS A 134 -14.92 -0.27 -1.59
CA HIS A 134 -15.46 -1.21 -0.61
C HIS A 134 -14.89 -0.97 0.78
N VAL A 135 -13.60 -0.65 0.88
CA VAL A 135 -12.98 -0.22 2.15
C VAL A 135 -13.65 1.04 2.68
N THR A 136 -13.92 2.01 1.79
CA THR A 136 -14.64 3.24 2.14
C THR A 136 -16.03 2.93 2.66
N ARG A 137 -16.76 2.01 2.00
CA ARG A 137 -18.09 1.56 2.45
C ARG A 137 -18.07 0.90 3.82
N ALA A 138 -17.05 0.09 4.12
CA ALA A 138 -16.91 -0.59 5.41
C ALA A 138 -16.68 0.39 6.58
N CYS A 139 -16.14 1.58 6.29
CA CYS A 139 -15.90 2.65 7.27
C CYS A 139 -17.00 3.73 7.31
N ARG A 140 -18.12 3.56 6.60
CA ARG A 140 -19.19 4.58 6.54
C ARG A 140 -19.90 4.74 7.89
N GLY A 141 -20.24 5.98 8.23
CA GLY A 141 -20.97 6.32 9.46
C GLY A 141 -20.15 6.21 10.76
N VAL A 142 -18.90 5.76 10.70
CA VAL A 142 -18.09 5.49 11.88
C VAL A 142 -16.92 6.48 11.98
N PRO A 143 -16.77 7.20 13.11
CA PRO A 143 -15.57 8.00 13.35
C PRO A 143 -14.35 7.07 13.54
N LEU A 144 -13.27 7.33 12.80
CA LEU A 144 -12.03 6.56 12.87
C LEU A 144 -11.08 7.22 13.87
N GLU A 145 -11.37 7.07 15.16
CA GLU A 145 -10.66 7.75 16.26
C GLU A 145 -9.28 7.19 16.56
N THR A 146 -9.08 5.89 16.35
CA THR A 146 -7.82 5.17 16.58
C THR A 146 -7.44 4.30 15.38
N VAL A 147 -6.17 3.91 15.30
CA VAL A 147 -5.68 3.02 14.24
C VAL A 147 -6.30 1.62 14.38
N GLU A 148 -6.62 1.20 15.60
CA GLU A 148 -7.32 -0.03 15.91
C GLU A 148 -8.76 0.00 15.40
N THR A 149 -9.47 1.13 15.57
CA THR A 149 -10.81 1.32 15.02
C THR A 149 -10.77 1.29 13.50
N ALA A 150 -9.80 1.99 12.88
CA ALA A 150 -9.59 1.93 11.42
C ALA A 150 -9.35 0.49 10.95
N LYS A 151 -8.44 -0.25 11.61
CA LYS A 151 -8.19 -1.66 11.32
C LYS A 151 -9.47 -2.50 11.43
N HIS A 152 -10.24 -2.33 12.51
CA HIS A 152 -11.44 -3.11 12.77
C HIS A 152 -12.46 -2.97 11.64
N TYR A 153 -12.76 -1.75 11.21
CA TYR A 153 -13.75 -1.51 10.16
C TYR A 153 -13.22 -1.85 8.76
N MET A 154 -11.96 -1.52 8.45
CA MET A 154 -11.37 -1.90 7.17
C MET A 154 -11.30 -3.42 6.98
N ALA A 155 -11.11 -4.19 8.06
CA ALA A 155 -11.10 -5.66 8.02
C ALA A 155 -12.48 -6.28 7.77
N LYS A 156 -13.58 -5.53 7.92
CA LYS A 156 -14.94 -5.95 7.54
C LYS A 156 -15.24 -5.75 6.06
N THR A 157 -14.26 -5.32 5.27
CA THR A 157 -14.45 -5.13 3.83
C THR A 157 -14.67 -6.49 3.16
N GLU A 158 -15.85 -6.67 2.59
CA GLU A 158 -16.22 -7.85 1.82
C GLU A 158 -17.14 -7.48 0.64
N THR A 159 -17.24 -8.38 -0.33
CA THR A 159 -18.19 -8.25 -1.45
C THR A 159 -18.89 -9.57 -1.70
N THR A 160 -20.05 -9.51 -2.36
CA THR A 160 -20.76 -10.70 -2.85
C THR A 160 -19.95 -11.52 -3.86
N THR A 161 -18.98 -10.88 -4.52
CA THR A 161 -18.01 -11.52 -5.43
C THR A 161 -16.82 -12.15 -4.70
N GLY A 162 -16.81 -12.14 -3.37
CA GLY A 162 -15.82 -12.84 -2.54
C GLY A 162 -14.54 -12.06 -2.24
N LEU A 163 -14.53 -10.73 -2.34
CA LEU A 163 -13.37 -9.93 -1.93
C LEU A 163 -13.07 -10.18 -0.45
N LYS A 164 -11.81 -10.51 -0.13
CA LYS A 164 -11.32 -10.64 1.25
C LYS A 164 -10.22 -9.63 1.50
N VAL A 165 -10.27 -8.96 2.65
CA VAL A 165 -9.27 -7.94 3.02
C VAL A 165 -8.61 -8.28 4.36
N ALA A 166 -7.31 -8.57 4.32
CA ALA A 166 -6.49 -8.70 5.51
C ALA A 166 -5.91 -7.34 5.91
N VAL A 167 -6.06 -6.94 7.18
CA VAL A 167 -5.54 -5.65 7.67
C VAL A 167 -4.48 -5.86 8.75
N ARG A 168 -3.37 -5.14 8.62
CA ARG A 168 -2.23 -5.17 9.55
C ARG A 168 -1.84 -3.74 9.94
N ILE A 169 -1.34 -3.59 11.15
CA ILE A 169 -0.74 -2.34 11.63
C ILE A 169 0.77 -2.56 11.64
N ILE A 170 1.51 -1.67 11.01
CA ILE A 170 2.97 -1.67 11.03
C ILE A 170 3.41 -0.58 12.00
N SER A 171 3.94 -1.00 13.16
CA SER A 171 4.37 -0.09 14.24
C SER A 171 5.76 0.52 14.02
N LYS A 172 6.43 0.19 12.91
CA LYS A 172 7.71 0.79 12.52
C LYS A 172 7.52 2.26 12.19
N VAL A 173 8.44 3.10 12.65
CA VAL A 173 8.49 4.52 12.28
C VAL A 173 9.28 4.65 10.98
N PHE A 174 8.63 5.19 9.95
CA PHE A 174 9.24 5.43 8.64
C PHE A 174 9.71 6.88 8.54
N GLU A 175 11.01 7.10 8.38
CA GLU A 175 11.60 8.44 8.34
C GLU A 175 11.37 9.13 6.98
N THR A 176 11.06 10.43 7.03
CA THR A 176 11.01 11.27 5.83
C THR A 176 12.37 11.87 5.50
N GLY A 177 12.56 12.33 4.26
CA GLY A 177 13.80 13.00 3.85
C GLY A 177 14.99 12.07 3.63
N ARG A 178 14.81 10.75 3.73
CA ARG A 178 15.80 9.76 3.29
C ARG A 178 16.20 10.05 1.84
N LYS A 179 17.49 9.84 1.55
CA LYS A 179 18.05 9.96 0.20
C LYS A 179 18.63 8.61 -0.21
N TYR A 180 18.62 8.36 -1.51
CA TYR A 180 19.37 7.24 -2.06
C TYR A 180 20.87 7.46 -1.84
N THR A 181 21.62 6.37 -1.75
CA THR A 181 23.07 6.41 -1.63
C THR A 181 23.71 6.65 -2.99
N GLN A 182 24.79 7.43 -3.05
CA GLN A 182 25.51 7.63 -4.31
C GLN A 182 26.02 6.29 -4.87
N ALA A 183 26.50 5.41 -4.00
CA ALA A 183 26.93 4.06 -4.35
C ALA A 183 25.84 3.23 -5.05
N PHE A 184 24.58 3.33 -4.59
CA PHE A 184 23.46 2.67 -5.29
C PHE A 184 23.29 3.22 -6.70
N LYS A 185 23.33 4.53 -6.88
CA LYS A 185 23.16 5.13 -8.21
C LYS A 185 24.27 4.73 -9.17
N ASP A 186 25.50 4.61 -8.69
CA ASP A 186 26.66 4.25 -9.51
C ASP A 186 26.70 2.74 -9.85
N ASN A 187 26.14 1.89 -8.98
CA ASN A 187 26.16 0.41 -9.12
C ASN A 187 24.75 -0.18 -9.26
N MET A 188 23.78 0.61 -9.75
CA MET A 188 22.38 0.18 -9.81
C MET A 188 22.22 -1.01 -10.76
N THR A 189 21.69 -2.11 -10.24
CA THR A 189 21.46 -3.36 -11.00
C THR A 189 20.04 -3.49 -11.54
N ILE A 190 19.20 -2.47 -11.34
CA ILE A 190 17.84 -2.40 -11.89
C ILE A 190 17.87 -2.58 -13.40
N GLN A 191 17.08 -3.54 -13.89
CA GLN A 191 16.92 -3.80 -15.31
C GLN A 191 15.71 -3.03 -15.83
N PHE A 192 15.93 -2.05 -16.71
CA PHE A 192 14.84 -1.31 -17.34
C PHE A 192 14.27 -2.10 -18.52
N ASP A 193 12.95 -2.08 -18.67
CA ASP A 193 12.28 -2.80 -19.76
C ASP A 193 12.53 -2.16 -21.12
N ASP A 194 12.58 -2.96 -22.19
CA ASP A 194 12.71 -2.46 -23.57
C ASP A 194 11.52 -1.55 -23.98
N PHE A 195 10.33 -1.88 -23.48
CA PHE A 195 9.10 -1.13 -23.73
C PHE A 195 8.74 -0.27 -22.51
N LEU A 196 8.73 1.05 -22.72
CA LEU A 196 8.49 2.07 -21.69
C LEU A 196 9.48 2.00 -20.49
N PRO A 197 10.81 2.04 -20.73
CA PRO A 197 11.85 1.94 -19.69
C PRO A 197 11.77 3.03 -18.62
N LYS A 198 11.11 4.16 -18.90
CA LYS A 198 10.91 5.22 -17.92
C LYS A 198 9.94 4.81 -16.79
N TRP A 199 9.09 3.81 -17.05
CA TRP A 199 7.97 3.42 -16.20
C TRP A 199 8.04 1.96 -15.79
N ASN A 200 8.78 1.13 -16.51
CA ASN A 200 8.81 -0.29 -16.26
C ASN A 200 10.25 -0.76 -16.07
N TYR A 201 10.46 -1.50 -14.98
CA TYR A 201 11.77 -2.00 -14.61
C TYR A 201 11.65 -3.15 -13.62
N SER A 202 12.72 -3.94 -13.51
CA SER A 202 12.81 -5.10 -12.62
C SER A 202 13.99 -4.95 -11.66
N ALA A 203 13.71 -5.16 -10.38
CA ALA A 203 14.73 -5.44 -9.37
C ALA A 203 14.96 -6.95 -9.34
N VAL A 204 16.14 -7.36 -9.84
CA VAL A 204 16.54 -8.77 -9.87
C VAL A 204 17.40 -9.03 -8.63
N PRO A 205 17.09 -10.04 -7.81
CA PRO A 205 17.85 -10.34 -6.61
C PRO A 205 19.31 -10.59 -6.98
N GLN A 206 20.22 -9.92 -6.28
CA GLN A 206 21.64 -10.23 -6.36
C GLN A 206 21.89 -11.44 -5.47
N SER A 207 22.52 -12.48 -6.03
CA SER A 207 22.84 -13.71 -5.30
C SER A 207 23.52 -13.38 -3.96
N PRO A 208 23.21 -14.11 -2.87
CA PRO A 208 23.87 -13.93 -1.58
C PRO A 208 25.38 -14.22 -1.63
#